data_AF-A0AAU6AZ45-F1
#
_entry.id   AF-A0AAU6AZ45-F1
#
_cell.length_a   1.000
_cell.length_b   1.000
_cell.length_c   1.000
_cell.angle_alpha   90.00
_cell.angle_beta   90.00
_cell.angle_gamma   90.00
#
_symmetry.space_group_name_H-M   'P 1'
#
loop_
_entity.id
_entity.type
_entity.pdbx_description
1 polymer ?
#
loop_
_entity_poly.entity_id
_entity_poly.type
_entity_poly.pdbx_seq_one_letter_code
_entity_poly.pdbx_strand_id
1 'polypeptide(L)'
;MTARPHVVLSAAQSLDGYLDDASSTRLLLSNEDDFAEVDRLRAESDAILVGAGTVRADNPRLLVRSAELRRERVAEGRPEQPIKVTVTSSGKLDPTSRFFTTGDTAKLVYAPPMSADDLRDVATLVDAGTPPELERILDDLGARGVRRLLVEGGGAVHTQFLAAGLADELRLAIAPITVGDPRAPRFLGTGAVPRPLRLTEVRQLGDVAVLHYRVAAEPSALDVLRLRQAIALADECPPSSTFRVGAVIAAPDGTVLATGHSGEGDPRNHAEEAALAKLSPDDPRLATATMYSSLEPCSARASHPRSCTQLILATAIPRVVMAWREPSLFVEAEGVEQLTAAGRQVIEVPALAADVRRANTHLPGVRP
;
A
#
# COMPACT_ATOMS: atom_id res chain seq x y z
N MET A 1 -15.40 12.53 3.19
CA MET A 1 -13.94 12.48 3.12
C MET A 1 -13.57 12.00 1.73
N THR A 2 -12.83 12.80 0.97
CA THR A 2 -12.26 12.37 -0.32
C THR A 2 -11.22 11.29 -0.06
N ALA A 3 -11.20 10.23 -0.86
CA ALA A 3 -10.22 9.17 -0.70
C ALA A 3 -8.81 9.73 -0.97
N ARG A 4 -7.84 9.40 -0.10
CA ARG A 4 -6.43 9.76 -0.34
C ARG A 4 -5.93 9.10 -1.64
N PRO A 5 -4.97 9.70 -2.36
CA PRO A 5 -4.35 9.05 -3.51
C PRO A 5 -3.69 7.72 -3.13
N HIS A 6 -3.69 6.78 -4.08
CA HIS A 6 -2.84 5.59 -4.04
C HIS A 6 -1.39 5.99 -4.32
N VAL A 7 -0.49 5.74 -3.37
CA VAL A 7 0.89 6.24 -3.38
C VAL A 7 1.85 5.12 -3.79
N VAL A 8 2.59 5.39 -4.87
CA VAL A 8 3.66 4.52 -5.37
C VAL A 8 5.00 5.20 -5.15
N LEU A 9 5.86 4.62 -4.34
CA LEU A 9 7.25 5.04 -4.25
C LEU A 9 8.03 4.37 -5.38
N SER A 10 8.86 5.13 -6.10
CA SER A 10 9.77 4.59 -7.10
C SER A 10 11.17 5.13 -6.88
N ALA A 11 12.16 4.23 -6.85
CA ALA A 11 13.57 4.58 -6.73
C ALA A 11 14.45 3.60 -7.51
N ALA A 12 15.60 4.08 -7.96
CA ALA A 12 16.71 3.26 -8.39
C ALA A 12 17.86 3.43 -7.39
N GLN A 13 18.45 2.33 -6.95
CA GLN A 13 19.55 2.32 -5.99
C GLN A 13 20.69 1.41 -6.47
N SER A 14 21.89 1.64 -5.94
CA SER A 14 23.00 0.70 -5.99
C SER A 14 22.71 -0.58 -5.17
N LEU A 15 23.53 -1.62 -5.35
CA LEU A 15 23.47 -2.87 -4.58
C LEU A 15 23.51 -2.63 -3.06
N ASP A 16 24.24 -1.61 -2.62
CA ASP A 16 24.45 -1.23 -1.22
C ASP A 16 23.50 -0.12 -0.71
N GLY A 17 22.49 0.25 -1.51
CA GLY A 17 21.35 1.07 -1.07
C GLY A 17 21.53 2.58 -1.21
N TYR A 18 22.36 3.03 -2.15
CA TYR A 18 22.60 4.44 -2.45
C TYR A 18 21.81 4.90 -3.67
N LEU A 19 21.26 6.11 -3.63
CA LEU A 19 20.51 6.74 -4.71
C LEU A 19 21.40 7.55 -5.68
N ASP A 20 22.62 7.86 -5.25
CA ASP A 20 23.62 8.59 -6.03
C ASP A 20 25.01 8.36 -5.39
N ASP A 21 26.06 8.94 -5.98
CA ASP A 21 27.36 9.10 -5.33
C ASP A 21 27.47 10.44 -4.58
N ALA A 22 28.65 10.75 -4.04
CA ALA A 22 28.89 12.01 -3.31
C ALA A 22 29.38 13.16 -4.23
N SER A 23 29.39 12.95 -5.55
CA SER A 23 29.84 13.94 -6.53
C SER A 23 28.72 14.91 -6.91
N SER A 24 29.05 15.90 -7.73
CA SER A 24 28.07 16.82 -8.32
C SER A 24 27.47 16.31 -9.62
N THR A 25 27.91 15.14 -10.11
CA THR A 25 27.40 14.53 -11.33
C THR A 25 26.53 13.35 -10.94
N ARG A 26 25.28 13.36 -11.40
CA ARG A 26 24.35 12.29 -11.10
C ARG A 26 24.86 10.93 -11.60
N LEU A 27 24.93 9.96 -10.69
CA LEU A 27 25.20 8.57 -10.98
C LEU A 27 24.00 7.92 -11.68
N LEU A 28 24.26 7.26 -12.81
CA LEU A 28 23.23 6.55 -13.55
C LEU A 28 23.03 5.15 -12.94
N LEU A 29 21.90 4.96 -12.25
CA LEU A 29 21.53 3.69 -11.60
C LEU A 29 20.43 2.91 -12.36
N SER A 30 20.10 3.35 -13.57
CA SER A 30 19.01 2.80 -14.39
C SER A 30 19.48 2.62 -15.83
N ASN A 31 18.90 1.65 -16.53
CA ASN A 31 19.10 1.43 -17.96
C ASN A 31 17.85 1.84 -18.77
N GLU A 32 17.91 1.73 -20.11
CA GLU A 32 16.82 2.17 -20.99
C GLU A 32 15.50 1.44 -20.72
N ASP A 33 15.56 0.15 -20.38
CA ASP A 33 14.39 -0.67 -20.06
C ASP A 33 13.73 -0.19 -18.75
N ASP A 34 14.52 0.05 -17.70
CA ASP A 34 14.02 0.62 -16.44
C ASP A 34 13.44 2.02 -16.67
N PHE A 35 14.08 2.86 -17.49
CA PHE A 35 13.54 4.17 -17.84
C PHE A 35 12.22 4.09 -18.60
N ALA A 36 12.02 3.10 -19.46
CA ALA A 36 10.75 2.89 -20.15
C ALA A 36 9.63 2.50 -19.18
N GLU A 37 9.93 1.71 -18.16
CA GLU A 37 8.97 1.37 -17.11
C GLU A 37 8.61 2.54 -16.21
N VAL A 38 9.60 3.34 -15.79
CA VAL A 38 9.34 4.57 -15.04
C VAL A 38 8.51 5.54 -15.88
N ASP A 39 8.75 5.63 -17.19
CA ASP A 39 7.95 6.46 -18.09
C ASP A 39 6.49 5.99 -18.17
N ARG A 40 6.25 4.66 -18.17
CA ARG A 40 4.91 4.10 -18.07
C ARG A 40 4.26 4.41 -16.71
N LEU A 41 4.98 4.29 -15.60
CA LEU A 41 4.46 4.65 -14.28
C LEU A 41 4.09 6.12 -14.17
N ARG A 42 4.87 7.02 -14.76
CA ARG A 42 4.51 8.44 -14.89
C ARG A 42 3.23 8.61 -15.70
N ALA A 43 3.08 7.84 -16.77
CA ALA A 43 1.88 7.89 -17.61
C ALA A 43 0.64 7.29 -16.93
N GLU A 44 0.80 6.36 -16.01
CA GLU A 44 -0.29 5.80 -15.20
C GLU A 44 -0.69 6.72 -14.05
N SER A 45 0.19 7.62 -13.62
CA SER A 45 -0.01 8.47 -12.44
C SER A 45 -0.69 9.80 -12.77
N ASP A 46 -1.44 10.36 -11.81
CA ASP A 46 -2.11 11.65 -11.99
C ASP A 46 -1.19 12.80 -11.54
N ALA A 47 -0.28 12.52 -10.60
CA ALA A 47 0.73 13.45 -10.12
C ALA A 47 2.08 12.75 -9.89
N ILE A 48 3.18 13.49 -10.07
CA ILE A 48 4.55 13.08 -9.73
C ILE A 48 5.08 14.02 -8.65
N LEU A 49 5.52 13.45 -7.53
CA LEU A 49 6.10 14.17 -6.40
C LEU A 49 7.59 13.90 -6.27
N VAL A 50 8.35 14.97 -6.08
CA VAL A 50 9.74 14.92 -5.60
C VAL A 50 9.96 15.91 -4.45
N GLY A 51 10.96 15.67 -3.61
CA GLY A 51 11.41 16.64 -2.62
C GLY A 51 12.18 17.79 -3.26
N ALA A 52 12.11 18.98 -2.66
CA ALA A 52 12.86 20.14 -3.14
C ALA A 52 14.38 19.94 -3.15
N GLY A 53 14.92 19.01 -2.34
CA GLY A 53 16.32 18.60 -2.43
C GLY A 53 16.68 18.02 -3.79
N THR A 54 15.85 17.11 -4.30
CA THR A 54 15.98 16.51 -5.64
C THR A 54 15.79 17.56 -6.73
N VAL A 55 14.86 18.51 -6.57
CA VAL A 55 14.70 19.60 -7.54
C VAL A 55 15.98 20.42 -7.67
N ARG A 56 16.63 20.76 -6.54
CA ARG A 56 17.89 21.52 -6.54
C ARG A 56 19.07 20.73 -7.10
N ALA A 57 19.18 19.45 -6.76
CA ALA A 57 20.32 18.61 -7.17
C ALA A 57 20.22 18.20 -8.65
N ASP A 58 19.06 17.70 -9.09
CA ASP A 58 18.93 17.04 -10.39
C ASP A 58 18.29 17.92 -11.46
N ASN A 59 17.64 19.01 -11.04
CA ASN A 59 16.87 19.90 -11.89
C ASN A 59 15.93 19.10 -12.84
N PRO A 60 15.07 18.19 -12.35
CA PRO A 60 14.37 17.23 -13.18
C PRO A 60 13.22 17.88 -13.98
N ARG A 61 12.88 17.30 -15.14
CA ARG A 61 11.69 17.73 -15.90
C ARG A 61 10.39 17.14 -15.38
N LEU A 62 10.40 15.90 -14.89
CA LEU A 62 9.22 15.14 -14.42
C LEU A 62 8.07 15.13 -15.45
N LEU A 63 8.32 14.54 -16.60
CA LEU A 63 7.36 14.42 -17.70
C LEU A 63 7.31 12.98 -18.18
N VAL A 64 6.16 12.60 -18.75
CA VAL A 64 6.06 11.45 -19.64
C VAL A 64 6.81 11.80 -20.93
N ARG A 65 7.80 10.99 -21.27
CA ARG A 65 8.68 11.15 -22.42
C ARG A 65 8.05 10.60 -23.68
N SER A 66 7.47 9.40 -23.61
CA SER A 66 6.86 8.73 -24.76
C SER A 66 5.70 9.53 -25.32
N ALA A 67 5.71 9.77 -26.64
CA ALA A 67 4.58 10.41 -27.33
C ALA A 67 3.36 9.49 -27.39
N GLU A 68 3.58 8.17 -27.41
CA GLU A 68 2.50 7.18 -27.43
C GLU A 68 1.73 7.17 -26.11
N LEU A 69 2.44 7.02 -24.99
CA LEU A 69 1.84 7.05 -23.65
C LEU A 69 1.08 8.36 -23.38
N ARG A 70 1.59 9.48 -23.92
CA ARG A 70 0.92 10.79 -23.86
C ARG A 70 -0.40 10.80 -24.63
N ARG A 71 -0.43 10.21 -25.83
CA ARG A 71 -1.67 10.06 -26.62
C ARG A 71 -2.68 9.14 -25.93
N GLU A 72 -2.22 8.06 -25.32
CA GLU A 72 -3.08 7.15 -24.54
C GLU A 72 -3.77 7.88 -23.38
N ARG A 73 -3.00 8.65 -22.59
CA ARG A 73 -3.57 9.48 -21.51
C ARG A 73 -4.66 10.43 -22.02
N VAL A 74 -4.41 11.12 -23.12
CA VAL A 74 -5.39 12.04 -23.71
C VAL A 74 -6.64 11.30 -24.21
N ALA A 75 -6.47 10.12 -24.81
CA ALA A 75 -7.58 9.27 -25.25
C ALA A 75 -8.44 8.78 -24.07
N GLU A 76 -7.85 8.58 -22.89
CA GLU A 76 -8.54 8.30 -21.63
C GLU A 76 -9.17 9.53 -20.96
N GLY A 77 -9.09 10.71 -21.58
CA GLY A 77 -9.61 11.97 -21.03
C GLY A 77 -8.74 12.57 -19.92
N ARG A 78 -7.48 12.14 -19.79
CA ARG A 78 -6.52 12.63 -18.80
C ARG A 78 -5.60 13.69 -19.43
N PRO A 79 -5.05 14.63 -18.64
CA PRO A 79 -4.05 15.56 -19.15
C PRO A 79 -2.82 14.81 -19.71
N GLU A 80 -2.25 15.34 -20.80
CA GLU A 80 -1.09 14.75 -21.48
C GLU A 80 0.08 14.46 -20.51
N GLN A 81 0.26 15.34 -19.53
CA GLN A 81 1.28 15.24 -18.50
C GLN A 81 0.62 15.16 -17.11
N PRO A 82 1.19 14.40 -16.17
CA PRO A 82 0.78 14.44 -14.77
C PRO A 82 1.09 15.79 -14.12
N ILE A 83 0.41 16.09 -13.01
CA ILE A 83 0.69 17.26 -12.17
C ILE A 83 2.09 17.10 -11.58
N LYS A 84 2.90 18.17 -11.60
CA LYS A 84 4.20 18.18 -10.93
C LYS A 84 4.05 18.68 -9.50
N VAL A 85 4.59 17.94 -8.55
CA VAL A 85 4.48 18.26 -7.14
C VAL A 85 5.88 18.32 -6.53
N THR A 86 6.13 19.37 -5.75
CA THR A 86 7.32 19.43 -4.89
C THR A 86 6.97 19.84 -3.48
N VAL A 87 7.67 19.26 -2.51
CA VAL A 87 7.57 19.62 -1.09
C VAL A 87 8.85 20.28 -0.60
N THR A 88 8.74 21.39 0.13
CA THR A 88 9.88 22.16 0.63
C THR A 88 9.61 22.72 2.02
N SER A 89 10.56 22.57 2.95
CA SER A 89 10.50 23.23 4.26
C SER A 89 11.10 24.63 4.26
N SER A 90 11.91 24.99 3.26
CA SER A 90 12.64 26.26 3.22
C SER A 90 12.08 27.28 2.23
N GLY A 91 11.20 26.83 1.32
CA GLY A 91 10.75 27.62 0.17
C GLY A 91 11.81 27.88 -0.91
N LYS A 92 13.09 27.54 -0.67
CA LYS A 92 14.19 27.85 -1.58
C LYS A 92 14.23 26.91 -2.80
N LEU A 93 13.70 27.38 -3.91
CA LEU A 93 13.72 26.74 -5.22
C LEU A 93 13.97 27.79 -6.30
N ASP A 94 14.66 27.41 -7.38
CA ASP A 94 14.90 28.31 -8.51
C ASP A 94 13.68 28.28 -9.46
N PRO A 95 12.96 29.40 -9.67
CA PRO A 95 11.80 29.47 -10.56
C PRO A 95 12.17 29.20 -12.03
N THR A 96 13.44 29.31 -12.41
CA THR A 96 13.94 29.03 -13.76
C THR A 96 14.29 27.55 -13.98
N SER A 97 14.25 26.73 -12.92
CA SER A 97 14.52 25.30 -13.01
C SER A 97 13.58 24.58 -13.98
N ARG A 98 14.07 23.50 -14.59
CA ARG A 98 13.33 22.66 -15.55
C ARG A 98 12.05 22.09 -14.95
N PHE A 99 11.95 21.97 -13.63
CA PHE A 99 10.72 21.58 -12.96
C PHE A 99 9.57 22.55 -13.31
N PHE A 100 9.82 23.86 -13.21
CA PHE A 100 8.83 24.91 -13.48
C PHE A 100 8.72 25.28 -14.97
N THR A 101 9.84 25.27 -15.70
CA THR A 101 9.91 25.81 -17.07
C THR A 101 9.62 24.80 -18.17
N THR A 102 9.49 23.50 -17.86
CA THR A 102 9.17 22.47 -18.87
C THR A 102 7.77 21.91 -18.71
N GLY A 103 7.11 21.57 -19.81
CA GLY A 103 5.79 20.95 -19.82
C GLY A 103 4.65 21.89 -19.44
N ASP A 104 3.60 21.87 -20.25
CA ASP A 104 2.35 22.58 -19.97
C ASP A 104 1.47 21.71 -19.06
N THR A 105 1.76 21.79 -17.75
CA THR A 105 1.04 21.06 -16.70
C THR A 105 1.06 21.87 -15.42
N ALA A 106 0.09 21.59 -14.55
CA ALA A 106 0.01 22.18 -13.22
C ALA A 106 1.27 21.85 -12.40
N LYS A 107 1.80 22.86 -11.71
CA LYS A 107 2.89 22.73 -10.75
C LYS A 107 2.38 23.11 -9.37
N LEU A 108 2.52 22.22 -8.40
CA LEU A 108 2.16 22.43 -7.00
C LEU A 108 3.43 22.47 -6.15
N VAL A 109 3.54 23.48 -5.31
CA VAL A 109 4.60 23.60 -4.31
C VAL A 109 3.95 23.58 -2.93
N TYR A 110 4.19 22.51 -2.20
CA TYR A 110 3.77 22.36 -0.81
C TYR A 110 4.87 22.89 0.12
N ALA A 111 4.54 23.92 0.88
CA ALA A 111 5.50 24.63 1.72
C ALA A 111 4.85 25.19 2.99
N PRO A 112 5.65 25.60 4.00
CA PRO A 112 5.15 26.38 5.13
C PRO A 112 4.43 27.65 4.66
N PRO A 113 3.48 28.18 5.45
CA PRO A 113 2.77 29.41 5.12
C PRO A 113 3.75 30.59 4.97
N MET A 114 3.46 31.49 4.02
CA MET A 114 4.28 32.66 3.70
C MET A 114 5.74 32.32 3.33
N SER A 115 5.96 31.18 2.68
CA SER A 115 7.25 30.81 2.09
C SER A 115 7.11 30.60 0.59
N ALA A 116 8.24 30.65 -0.13
CA ALA A 116 8.31 30.45 -1.58
C ALA A 116 7.49 31.46 -2.42
N ASP A 117 7.27 32.68 -1.91
CA ASP A 117 6.46 33.71 -2.58
C ASP A 117 6.97 34.06 -3.99
N ASP A 118 8.26 33.88 -4.23
CA ASP A 118 8.93 34.05 -5.52
C ASP A 118 8.50 33.02 -6.59
N LEU A 119 7.81 31.94 -6.20
CA LEU A 119 7.33 30.90 -7.12
C LEU A 119 5.87 31.09 -7.54
N ARG A 120 5.15 32.10 -7.04
CA ARG A 120 3.70 32.29 -7.29
C ARG A 120 3.37 32.44 -8.78
N ASP A 121 4.28 32.98 -9.56
CA ASP A 121 4.10 33.17 -11.01
C ASP A 121 4.29 31.88 -11.81
N VAL A 122 4.96 30.86 -11.24
CA VAL A 122 5.34 29.63 -11.94
C VAL A 122 4.71 28.37 -11.36
N ALA A 123 4.08 28.45 -10.18
CA ALA A 123 3.42 27.33 -9.52
C ALA A 123 2.31 27.79 -8.55
N THR A 124 1.37 26.88 -8.28
CA THR A 124 0.41 27.05 -7.19
C THR A 124 1.08 26.70 -5.86
N LEU A 125 1.14 27.66 -4.95
CA LEU A 125 1.62 27.44 -3.59
C LEU A 125 0.48 26.90 -2.71
N VAL A 126 0.78 25.84 -1.95
CA VAL A 126 -0.16 25.21 -1.04
C VAL A 126 0.46 25.11 0.36
N ASP A 127 -0.28 25.57 1.37
CA ASP A 127 0.13 25.44 2.77
C ASP A 127 0.09 23.97 3.19
N ALA A 128 1.25 23.45 3.58
CA ALA A 128 1.43 22.10 4.07
C ALA A 128 1.70 22.01 5.57
N GLY A 129 1.70 23.12 6.31
CA GLY A 129 2.10 23.17 7.72
C GLY A 129 3.60 23.44 7.94
N THR A 130 3.99 23.53 9.22
CA THR A 130 5.36 23.84 9.65
C THR A 130 5.83 22.83 10.71
N PRO A 131 6.62 21.80 10.33
CA PRO A 131 7.07 21.48 8.97
C PRO A 131 5.93 20.95 8.08
N PRO A 132 6.14 20.85 6.74
CA PRO A 132 5.16 20.24 5.84
C PRO A 132 4.73 18.83 6.27
N GLU A 133 3.42 18.59 6.33
CA GLU A 133 2.77 17.35 6.75
C GLU A 133 2.28 16.55 5.52
N LEU A 134 2.67 15.29 5.41
CA LEU A 134 2.36 14.46 4.23
C LEU A 134 0.86 14.14 4.13
N GLU A 135 0.19 13.92 5.24
CA GLU A 135 -1.25 13.65 5.32
C GLU A 135 -2.04 14.82 4.72
N ARG A 136 -1.69 16.05 5.11
CA ARG A 136 -2.31 17.27 4.58
C ARG A 136 -2.07 17.43 3.07
N ILE A 137 -0.87 17.08 2.60
CA ILE A 137 -0.55 17.07 1.17
C ILE A 137 -1.43 16.04 0.44
N LEU A 138 -1.57 14.83 0.96
CA LEU A 138 -2.39 13.79 0.35
C LEU A 138 -3.88 14.13 0.35
N ASP A 139 -4.38 14.77 1.41
CA ASP A 139 -5.76 15.24 1.48
C ASP A 139 -6.06 16.32 0.42
N ASP A 140 -5.16 17.30 0.25
CA ASP A 140 -5.30 18.34 -0.80
C ASP A 140 -5.20 17.73 -2.20
N LEU A 141 -4.26 16.82 -2.44
CA LEU A 141 -4.17 16.09 -3.72
C LEU A 141 -5.44 15.28 -4.01
N GLY A 142 -5.97 14.57 -3.02
CA GLY A 142 -7.23 13.82 -3.15
C GLY A 142 -8.41 14.75 -3.44
N ALA A 143 -8.49 15.91 -2.79
CA ALA A 143 -9.50 16.93 -3.05
C ALA A 143 -9.41 17.52 -4.47
N ARG A 144 -8.22 17.55 -5.06
CA ARG A 144 -7.97 17.92 -6.47
C ARG A 144 -8.25 16.80 -7.46
N GLY A 145 -8.71 15.63 -7.00
CA GLY A 145 -9.01 14.48 -7.86
C GLY A 145 -7.80 13.63 -8.26
N VAL A 146 -6.65 13.80 -7.60
CA VAL A 146 -5.49 12.91 -7.80
C VAL A 146 -5.82 11.55 -7.21
N ARG A 147 -5.85 10.50 -8.04
CA ARG A 147 -6.13 9.13 -7.60
C ARG A 147 -4.86 8.30 -7.46
N ARG A 148 -3.85 8.54 -8.28
CA ARG A 148 -2.54 7.86 -8.19
C ARG A 148 -1.39 8.89 -8.13
N LEU A 149 -0.58 8.79 -7.09
CA LEU A 149 0.60 9.64 -6.85
C LEU A 149 1.87 8.80 -6.99
N LEU A 150 2.76 9.20 -7.91
CA LEU A 150 4.10 8.64 -8.02
C LEU A 150 5.10 9.51 -7.24
N VAL A 151 5.86 8.92 -6.33
CA VAL A 151 6.88 9.59 -5.54
C VAL A 151 8.26 9.11 -5.97
N GLU A 152 8.99 9.95 -6.71
CA GLU A 152 10.31 9.60 -7.29
C GLU A 152 11.50 10.01 -6.38
N GLY A 153 11.24 10.51 -5.17
CA GLY A 153 12.25 10.70 -4.12
C GLY A 153 12.46 12.17 -3.72
N GLY A 154 13.58 12.58 -3.14
CA GLY A 154 14.75 11.80 -2.71
C GLY A 154 14.58 11.12 -1.34
N GLY A 155 15.69 10.60 -0.81
CA GLY A 155 15.68 9.68 0.34
C GLY A 155 14.92 10.20 1.57
N ALA A 156 14.93 11.51 1.84
CA ALA A 156 14.15 12.10 2.93
C ALA A 156 12.62 11.96 2.71
N VAL A 157 12.13 12.20 1.49
CA VAL A 157 10.70 12.08 1.17
C VAL A 157 10.28 10.62 1.22
N HIS A 158 11.05 9.71 0.62
CA HIS A 158 10.77 8.27 0.71
C HIS A 158 10.74 7.80 2.16
N THR A 159 11.69 8.25 2.98
CA THR A 159 11.74 7.95 4.42
C THR A 159 10.48 8.42 5.13
N GLN A 160 10.01 9.65 4.87
CA GLN A 160 8.81 10.19 5.49
C GLN A 160 7.55 9.41 5.11
N PHE A 161 7.36 9.09 3.82
CA PHE A 161 6.20 8.31 3.36
C PHE A 161 6.16 6.92 4.01
N LEU A 162 7.30 6.23 4.07
CA LEU A 162 7.40 4.92 4.71
C LEU A 162 7.21 5.04 6.23
N ALA A 163 7.86 6.00 6.90
CA ALA A 163 7.73 6.18 8.33
C ALA A 163 6.30 6.51 8.75
N ALA A 164 5.55 7.28 7.96
CA ALA A 164 4.14 7.61 8.21
C ALA A 164 3.17 6.50 7.81
N GLY A 165 3.61 5.45 7.09
CA GLY A 165 2.71 4.39 6.60
C GLY A 165 1.78 4.88 5.50
N LEU A 166 2.24 5.87 4.71
CA LEU A 166 1.46 6.55 3.66
C LEU A 166 1.80 6.06 2.24
N ALA A 167 2.68 5.08 2.11
CA ALA A 167 2.98 4.41 0.85
C ALA A 167 2.12 3.15 0.71
N ASP A 168 1.61 2.89 -0.50
CA ASP A 168 0.84 1.68 -0.81
C ASP A 168 1.71 0.67 -1.58
N GLU A 169 2.54 1.16 -2.50
CA GLU A 169 3.47 0.37 -3.30
C GLU A 169 4.89 0.95 -3.24
N LEU A 170 5.88 0.07 -3.35
CA LEU A 170 7.29 0.43 -3.57
C LEU A 170 7.83 -0.33 -4.78
N ARG A 171 8.26 0.40 -5.80
CA ARG A 171 9.10 -0.11 -6.88
C ARG A 171 10.55 0.28 -6.61
N LEU A 172 11.42 -0.71 -6.54
CA LEU A 172 12.85 -0.53 -6.29
C LEU A 172 13.67 -1.19 -7.40
N ALA A 173 14.33 -0.39 -8.22
CA ALA A 173 15.34 -0.85 -9.16
C ALA A 173 16.70 -0.95 -8.46
N ILE A 174 17.41 -2.05 -8.64
CA ILE A 174 18.72 -2.33 -8.06
C ILE A 174 19.72 -2.44 -9.21
N ALA A 175 20.58 -1.43 -9.31
CA ALA A 175 21.67 -1.34 -10.26
C ALA A 175 22.83 -2.26 -9.85
N PRO A 176 23.55 -2.88 -10.79
CA PRO A 176 24.66 -3.79 -10.51
C PRO A 176 25.98 -3.04 -10.18
N ILE A 177 25.90 -2.01 -9.34
CA ILE A 177 27.03 -1.19 -8.89
C ILE A 177 26.98 -1.01 -7.38
N THR A 178 28.13 -0.79 -6.74
CA THR A 178 28.26 -0.39 -5.33
C THR A 178 28.83 1.03 -5.23
N VAL A 179 28.38 1.82 -4.26
CA VAL A 179 28.87 3.20 -4.04
C VAL A 179 29.84 3.27 -2.86
N GLY A 180 29.46 2.73 -1.70
CA GLY A 180 30.32 2.60 -0.53
C GLY A 180 30.76 3.88 0.18
N ASP A 181 30.37 5.07 -0.28
CA ASP A 181 30.68 6.34 0.39
C ASP A 181 29.57 6.69 1.42
N PRO A 182 29.86 6.73 2.73
CA PRO A 182 28.85 7.04 3.75
C PRO A 182 28.25 8.44 3.63
N ARG A 183 28.85 9.35 2.85
CA ARG A 183 28.32 10.70 2.58
C ARG A 183 27.33 10.73 1.43
N ALA A 184 27.31 9.70 0.60
CA ALA A 184 26.41 9.61 -0.54
C ALA A 184 24.96 9.39 -0.08
N PRO A 185 23.96 9.89 -0.83
CA PRO A 185 22.57 9.80 -0.42
C PRO A 185 22.08 8.36 -0.45
N ARG A 186 21.50 7.89 0.66
CA ARG A 186 20.89 6.56 0.76
C ARG A 186 19.40 6.59 0.45
N PHE A 187 18.85 5.44 0.07
CA PHE A 187 17.42 5.29 -0.18
C PHE A 187 16.59 5.67 1.06
N LEU A 188 16.99 5.19 2.24
CA LEU A 188 16.39 5.56 3.51
C LEU A 188 17.40 6.31 4.39
N GLY A 189 16.93 7.39 5.01
CA GLY A 189 17.71 8.25 5.88
C GLY A 189 17.28 8.16 7.35
N THR A 190 17.65 9.18 8.12
CA THR A 190 17.27 9.34 9.52
C THR A 190 15.75 9.38 9.69
N GLY A 191 15.23 8.63 10.67
CA GLY A 191 13.78 8.53 10.92
C GLY A 191 13.10 7.36 10.21
N ALA A 192 13.84 6.55 9.45
CA ALA A 192 13.32 5.29 8.91
C ALA A 192 12.92 4.35 10.04
N VAL A 193 11.69 3.83 9.96
CA VAL A 193 11.15 2.83 10.88
C VAL A 193 11.02 1.51 10.12
N PRO A 194 11.47 0.37 10.68
CA PRO A 194 11.26 -0.93 10.05
C PRO A 194 9.78 -1.16 9.76
N ARG A 195 9.46 -1.52 8.52
CA ARG A 195 8.10 -1.90 8.12
C ARG A 195 8.12 -3.18 7.28
N PRO A 196 7.18 -4.10 7.49
CA PRO A 196 7.03 -5.26 6.64
C PRO A 196 6.56 -4.85 5.25
N LEU A 197 7.28 -5.31 4.23
CA LEU A 197 6.92 -5.16 2.83
C LEU A 197 6.67 -6.54 2.24
N ARG A 198 5.59 -6.70 1.49
CA ARG A 198 5.29 -7.95 0.77
C ARG A 198 5.80 -7.83 -0.65
N LEU A 199 6.78 -8.65 -1.01
CA LEU A 199 7.25 -8.76 -2.39
C LEU A 199 6.10 -9.30 -3.26
N THR A 200 5.77 -8.58 -4.32
CA THR A 200 4.72 -8.96 -5.28
C THR A 200 5.27 -9.36 -6.63
N GLU A 201 6.43 -8.82 -7.02
CA GLU A 201 7.04 -9.11 -8.30
C GLU A 201 8.56 -8.93 -8.27
N VAL A 202 9.26 -9.75 -9.05
CA VAL A 202 10.69 -9.62 -9.33
C VAL A 202 10.87 -9.69 -10.84
N ARG A 203 11.52 -8.69 -11.41
CA ARG A 203 11.83 -8.63 -12.85
C ARG A 203 13.28 -8.28 -13.06
N GLN A 204 13.88 -8.90 -14.07
CA GLN A 204 15.20 -8.55 -14.55
C GLN A 204 15.04 -7.73 -15.84
N LEU A 205 15.58 -6.51 -15.84
CA LEU A 205 15.63 -5.63 -16.99
C LEU A 205 17.10 -5.42 -17.36
N GLY A 206 17.59 -6.20 -18.32
CA GLY A 206 19.03 -6.28 -18.60
C GLY A 206 19.81 -6.76 -17.37
N ASP A 207 20.65 -5.89 -16.83
CA ASP A 207 21.49 -6.10 -15.65
C ASP A 207 20.92 -5.46 -14.36
N VAL A 208 19.75 -4.83 -14.43
CA VAL A 208 19.02 -4.23 -13.31
C VAL A 208 17.94 -5.18 -12.80
N ALA A 209 17.88 -5.39 -11.49
CA ALA A 209 16.79 -6.11 -10.84
C ALA A 209 15.73 -5.12 -10.36
N VAL A 210 14.48 -5.28 -10.79
CA VAL A 210 13.34 -4.45 -10.37
C VAL A 210 12.44 -5.27 -9.46
N LEU A 211 12.23 -4.76 -8.25
CA LEU A 211 11.42 -5.39 -7.22
C LEU A 211 10.16 -4.53 -6.99
N HIS A 212 9.00 -5.16 -7.03
CA HIS A 212 7.74 -4.52 -6.63
C HIS A 212 7.30 -5.07 -5.29
N TYR A 213 7.00 -4.17 -4.38
CA TYR A 213 6.49 -4.46 -3.06
C TYR A 213 5.16 -3.76 -2.83
N ARG A 214 4.32 -4.37 -2.02
CA ARG A 214 3.21 -3.70 -1.33
C ARG A 214 3.58 -3.43 0.11
N VAL A 215 3.22 -2.27 0.61
CA VAL A 215 3.33 -1.97 2.04
C VAL A 215 2.24 -2.78 2.74
N ALA A 216 2.62 -3.65 3.68
CA ALA A 216 1.64 -4.39 4.45
C ALA A 216 0.83 -3.40 5.30
N ALA A 217 -0.49 -3.46 5.18
CA ALA A 217 -1.34 -2.59 5.97
C ALA A 217 -1.27 -3.01 7.45
N GLU A 218 -0.98 -2.05 8.32
CA GLU A 218 -1.01 -2.25 9.77
C GLU A 218 -2.47 -2.33 10.25
N PRO A 219 -2.80 -3.20 11.23
CA PRO A 219 -4.12 -3.25 11.80
C PRO A 219 -4.43 -1.97 12.60
N SER A 220 -5.60 -1.39 12.37
CA SER A 220 -6.13 -0.29 13.18
C SER A 220 -6.55 -0.77 14.58
N ALA A 221 -6.79 0.17 15.50
CA ALA A 221 -7.36 -0.16 16.81
C ALA A 221 -8.74 -0.83 16.70
N LEU A 222 -9.55 -0.43 15.71
CA LEU A 222 -10.83 -1.07 15.40
C LEU A 222 -10.62 -2.50 14.87
N ASP A 223 -9.59 -2.73 14.06
CA ASP A 223 -9.28 -4.08 13.57
C ASP A 223 -8.90 -5.01 14.71
N VAL A 224 -8.04 -4.55 15.62
CA VAL A 224 -7.67 -5.32 16.82
C VAL A 224 -8.90 -5.62 17.67
N LEU A 225 -9.80 -4.65 17.87
CA LEU A 225 -11.03 -4.83 18.62
C LEU A 225 -11.95 -5.89 17.99
N ARG A 226 -12.23 -5.79 16.70
CA ARG A 226 -13.13 -6.71 15.97
C ARG A 226 -12.52 -8.09 15.83
N LEU A 227 -11.20 -8.19 15.63
CA LEU A 227 -10.52 -9.46 15.58
C LEU A 227 -10.49 -10.16 16.95
N ARG A 228 -10.35 -9.42 18.06
CA ARG A 228 -10.55 -9.99 19.40
C ARG A 228 -11.97 -10.48 19.63
N GLN A 229 -12.98 -9.79 19.10
CA GLN A 229 -14.35 -10.27 19.13
C GLN A 229 -14.52 -11.57 18.32
N ALA A 230 -13.91 -11.66 17.12
CA ALA A 230 -13.89 -12.89 16.33
C ALA A 230 -13.21 -14.05 17.09
N ILE A 231 -12.12 -13.79 17.81
CA ILE A 231 -11.46 -14.79 18.66
C ILE A 231 -12.38 -15.25 19.80
N ALA A 232 -13.10 -14.34 20.46
CA ALA A 232 -14.01 -14.69 21.54
C ALA A 232 -15.19 -15.57 21.07
N LEU A 233 -15.68 -15.37 19.84
CA LEU A 233 -16.71 -16.22 19.24
C LEU A 233 -16.27 -17.69 19.09
N ALA A 234 -14.96 -17.99 19.08
CA ALA A 234 -14.47 -19.36 19.06
C ALA A 234 -14.86 -20.15 20.33
N ASP A 235 -15.13 -19.48 21.44
CA ASP A 235 -15.59 -20.11 22.68
C ASP A 235 -17.06 -20.59 22.60
N GLU A 236 -17.82 -20.07 21.63
CA GLU A 236 -19.22 -20.48 21.37
C GLU A 236 -19.30 -21.73 20.46
N CYS A 237 -18.16 -22.17 19.92
CA CYS A 237 -18.12 -23.35 19.05
C CYS A 237 -18.48 -24.63 19.83
N PRO A 238 -19.34 -25.51 19.28
CA PRO A 238 -19.60 -26.81 19.88
C PRO A 238 -18.32 -27.66 19.89
N PRO A 239 -18.25 -28.71 20.74
CA PRO A 239 -17.16 -29.67 20.69
C PRO A 239 -17.01 -30.27 19.28
N SER A 240 -15.79 -30.19 18.73
CA SER A 240 -15.47 -30.68 17.39
C SER A 240 -14.04 -31.23 17.35
N SER A 241 -13.74 -32.01 16.30
CA SER A 241 -12.39 -32.47 15.98
C SER A 241 -11.68 -31.55 14.98
N THR A 242 -12.19 -30.33 14.78
CA THR A 242 -11.70 -29.33 13.82
C THR A 242 -11.41 -28.02 14.54
N PHE A 243 -10.90 -27.02 13.81
CA PHE A 243 -10.67 -25.70 14.38
C PHE A 243 -11.96 -25.02 14.83
N ARG A 244 -11.90 -24.42 16.02
CA ARG A 244 -12.84 -23.44 16.54
C ARG A 244 -12.42 -22.08 16.02
N VAL A 245 -13.24 -21.54 15.13
CA VAL A 245 -13.02 -20.27 14.45
C VAL A 245 -14.22 -19.39 14.75
N GLY A 246 -13.98 -18.10 14.91
CA GLY A 246 -15.03 -17.09 14.92
C GLY A 246 -14.77 -16.05 13.83
N ALA A 247 -15.85 -15.45 13.34
CA ALA A 247 -15.85 -14.46 12.29
C ALA A 247 -16.79 -13.29 12.61
N VAL A 248 -16.40 -12.09 12.18
CA VAL A 248 -17.20 -10.87 12.32
C VAL A 248 -17.16 -10.12 10.98
N ILE A 249 -18.32 -9.69 10.50
CA ILE A 249 -18.43 -8.76 9.36
C ILE A 249 -18.85 -7.41 9.93
N ALA A 250 -18.05 -6.37 9.70
CA ALA A 250 -18.35 -5.03 10.19
C ALA A 250 -18.24 -3.95 9.10
N ALA A 251 -19.05 -2.91 9.21
CA ALA A 251 -18.98 -1.71 8.39
C ALA A 251 -17.77 -0.83 8.77
N PRO A 252 -17.36 0.15 7.93
CA PRO A 252 -16.23 1.04 8.20
C PRO A 252 -16.31 1.83 9.51
N ASP A 253 -17.52 2.15 9.97
CA ASP A 253 -17.77 2.85 11.23
C ASP A 253 -17.65 1.93 12.46
N GLY A 254 -17.37 0.64 12.24
CA GLY A 254 -17.26 -0.39 13.26
C GLY A 254 -18.58 -1.09 13.59
N THR A 255 -19.70 -0.72 12.99
CA THR A 255 -21.00 -1.40 13.20
C THR A 255 -20.90 -2.86 12.76
N VAL A 256 -21.21 -3.80 13.64
CA VAL A 256 -21.24 -5.22 13.32
C VAL A 256 -22.48 -5.53 12.49
N LEU A 257 -22.27 -6.07 11.29
CA LEU A 257 -23.34 -6.47 10.37
C LEU A 257 -23.77 -7.91 10.62
N ALA A 258 -22.80 -8.80 10.85
CA ALA A 258 -23.03 -10.20 11.18
C ALA A 258 -21.84 -10.78 11.94
N THR A 259 -22.08 -11.87 12.64
CA THR A 259 -21.07 -12.69 13.31
C THR A 259 -21.25 -14.14 12.91
N GLY A 260 -20.24 -14.99 13.11
CA GLY A 260 -20.34 -16.42 12.90
C GLY A 260 -19.32 -17.16 13.76
N HIS A 261 -19.62 -18.40 14.11
CA HIS A 261 -18.65 -19.31 14.71
C HIS A 261 -18.73 -20.70 14.07
N SER A 262 -17.65 -21.49 14.14
CA SER A 262 -17.66 -22.86 13.61
C SER A 262 -18.82 -23.65 14.21
N GLY A 263 -19.53 -24.42 13.37
CA GLY A 263 -20.65 -25.25 13.78
C GLY A 263 -21.95 -24.50 14.08
N GLU A 264 -22.03 -23.19 13.82
CA GLU A 264 -23.27 -22.42 14.00
C GLU A 264 -24.34 -22.83 12.96
N GLY A 265 -25.51 -23.22 13.45
CA GLY A 265 -26.65 -23.67 12.63
C GLY A 265 -26.48 -25.08 12.05
N ASP A 266 -25.34 -25.38 11.43
CA ASP A 266 -24.95 -26.71 10.92
C ASP A 266 -23.54 -27.05 11.44
N PRO A 267 -23.30 -28.25 12.00
CA PRO A 267 -21.98 -28.68 12.47
C PRO A 267 -20.85 -28.61 11.42
N ARG A 268 -21.18 -28.54 10.13
CA ARG A 268 -20.22 -28.45 9.02
C ARG A 268 -19.91 -27.01 8.60
N ASN A 269 -20.65 -26.02 9.12
CA ASN A 269 -20.43 -24.63 8.78
C ASN A 269 -19.11 -24.14 9.38
N HIS A 270 -18.38 -23.38 8.57
CA HIS A 270 -17.26 -22.58 9.06
C HIS A 270 -17.78 -21.21 9.53
N ALA A 271 -16.98 -20.52 10.33
CA ALA A 271 -17.37 -19.24 10.91
C ALA A 271 -17.69 -18.17 9.85
N GLU A 272 -16.86 -18.07 8.81
CA GLU A 272 -17.05 -17.09 7.73
C GLU A 272 -18.33 -17.36 6.94
N GLU A 273 -18.63 -18.63 6.68
CA GLU A 273 -19.87 -19.05 6.03
C GLU A 273 -21.09 -18.74 6.89
N ALA A 274 -21.04 -19.05 8.19
CA ALA A 274 -22.11 -18.73 9.13
C ALA A 274 -22.38 -17.23 9.23
N ALA A 275 -21.34 -16.39 9.22
CA ALA A 275 -21.48 -14.94 9.20
C ALA A 275 -22.09 -14.43 7.89
N LEU A 276 -21.60 -14.92 6.75
CA LEU A 276 -22.08 -14.52 5.42
C LEU A 276 -23.54 -14.93 5.18
N ALA A 277 -23.96 -16.10 5.65
CA ALA A 277 -25.32 -16.61 5.47
C ALA A 277 -26.41 -15.74 6.12
N LYS A 278 -26.03 -14.86 7.06
CA LYS A 278 -26.94 -13.91 7.74
C LYS A 278 -27.19 -12.62 6.96
N LEU A 279 -26.46 -12.42 5.86
CA LEU A 279 -26.53 -11.23 5.02
C LEU A 279 -26.98 -11.59 3.62
N SER A 280 -27.66 -10.66 2.96
CA SER A 280 -27.93 -10.79 1.53
C SER A 280 -26.61 -10.62 0.76
N PRO A 281 -26.30 -11.45 -0.25
CA PRO A 281 -25.11 -11.26 -1.09
C PRO A 281 -25.04 -9.88 -1.76
N ASP A 282 -26.21 -9.30 -2.04
CA ASP A 282 -26.38 -7.99 -2.66
C ASP A 282 -26.51 -6.83 -1.64
N ASP A 283 -26.21 -7.08 -0.36
CA ASP A 283 -26.25 -6.03 0.65
C ASP A 283 -25.21 -4.95 0.32
N PRO A 284 -25.64 -3.69 0.06
CA PRO A 284 -24.74 -2.63 -0.40
C PRO A 284 -23.66 -2.28 0.63
N ARG A 285 -23.88 -2.62 1.91
CA ARG A 285 -22.89 -2.39 2.97
C ARG A 285 -21.66 -3.28 2.82
N LEU A 286 -21.76 -4.42 2.12
CA LEU A 286 -20.63 -5.33 1.91
C LEU A 286 -19.52 -4.71 1.07
N ALA A 287 -19.84 -3.78 0.17
CA ALA A 287 -18.85 -3.13 -0.70
C ALA A 287 -17.78 -2.31 0.05
N THR A 288 -18.06 -1.96 1.32
CA THR A 288 -17.12 -1.25 2.19
C THR A 288 -16.84 -2.00 3.49
N ALA A 289 -17.40 -3.20 3.68
CA ALA A 289 -17.26 -3.96 4.91
C ALA A 289 -15.86 -4.61 5.05
N THR A 290 -15.56 -5.03 6.26
CA THR A 290 -14.37 -5.84 6.58
C THR A 290 -14.82 -7.17 7.19
N MET A 291 -14.25 -8.28 6.70
CA MET A 291 -14.33 -9.60 7.32
C MET A 291 -13.17 -9.76 8.32
N TYR A 292 -13.48 -10.08 9.57
CA TYR A 292 -12.52 -10.43 10.60
C TYR A 292 -12.66 -11.93 10.88
N SER A 293 -11.61 -12.73 10.67
CA SER A 293 -11.62 -14.16 11.00
C SER A 293 -10.50 -14.50 11.97
N SER A 294 -10.78 -15.29 13.02
CA SER A 294 -9.75 -15.67 13.99
C SER A 294 -8.66 -16.55 13.38
N LEU A 295 -8.97 -17.30 12.31
CA LEU A 295 -8.05 -18.17 11.57
C LEU A 295 -8.08 -17.77 10.08
N GLU A 296 -7.09 -18.20 9.31
CA GLU A 296 -7.12 -18.07 7.85
C GLU A 296 -8.38 -18.68 7.23
N PRO A 297 -9.11 -17.94 6.37
CA PRO A 297 -10.20 -18.52 5.61
C PRO A 297 -9.70 -19.63 4.69
N CYS A 298 -10.23 -20.85 4.85
CA CYS A 298 -9.71 -22.01 4.13
C CYS A 298 -9.75 -21.81 2.59
N SER A 299 -8.74 -22.33 1.89
CA SER A 299 -8.66 -22.34 0.42
C SER A 299 -9.43 -23.53 -0.18
N ALA A 300 -9.57 -24.63 0.55
CA ALA A 300 -10.31 -25.83 0.18
C ALA A 300 -10.96 -26.47 1.42
N ARG A 301 -12.02 -27.27 1.23
CA ARG A 301 -12.61 -28.09 2.31
C ARG A 301 -13.33 -29.32 1.77
N ALA A 302 -13.36 -30.38 2.57
CA ALA A 302 -14.05 -31.63 2.23
C ALA A 302 -15.56 -31.58 2.54
N SER A 303 -15.99 -30.72 3.47
CA SER A 303 -17.37 -30.66 3.96
C SER A 303 -18.36 -30.06 2.95
N HIS A 304 -17.88 -29.16 2.08
CA HIS A 304 -18.71 -28.44 1.09
C HIS A 304 -17.88 -28.08 -0.16
N PRO A 305 -18.53 -27.92 -1.33
CA PRO A 305 -17.83 -27.70 -2.60
C PRO A 305 -17.20 -26.30 -2.73
N ARG A 306 -17.69 -25.29 -2.01
CA ARG A 306 -17.10 -23.94 -1.97
C ARG A 306 -16.34 -23.73 -0.69
N SER A 307 -15.09 -23.24 -0.76
CA SER A 307 -14.29 -22.86 0.41
C SER A 307 -14.69 -21.51 0.99
N CYS A 308 -14.22 -21.18 2.21
CA CYS A 308 -14.49 -19.89 2.82
C CYS A 308 -13.91 -18.73 1.97
N THR A 309 -12.72 -18.93 1.41
CA THR A 309 -12.13 -17.98 0.46
C THR A 309 -13.03 -17.75 -0.75
N GLN A 310 -13.57 -18.81 -1.37
CA GLN A 310 -14.49 -18.66 -2.50
C GLN A 310 -15.82 -17.98 -2.11
N LEU A 311 -16.33 -18.22 -0.90
CA LEU A 311 -17.52 -17.55 -0.38
C LEU A 311 -17.29 -16.05 -0.19
N ILE A 312 -16.14 -15.67 0.39
CA ILE A 312 -15.75 -14.25 0.54
C ILE A 312 -15.60 -13.60 -0.84
N LEU A 313 -14.93 -14.25 -1.78
CA LEU A 313 -14.71 -13.72 -3.13
C LEU A 313 -16.01 -13.53 -3.93
N ALA A 314 -17.06 -14.30 -3.62
CA ALA A 314 -18.38 -14.12 -4.20
C ALA A 314 -19.13 -12.88 -3.67
N THR A 315 -18.57 -12.17 -2.69
CA THR A 315 -19.13 -10.92 -2.16
C THR A 315 -18.37 -9.68 -2.62
N ALA A 316 -18.94 -8.51 -2.33
CA ALA A 316 -18.27 -7.24 -2.55
C ALA A 316 -17.23 -6.89 -1.46
N ILE A 317 -17.05 -7.70 -0.41
CA ILE A 317 -16.16 -7.39 0.73
C ILE A 317 -14.71 -7.17 0.26
N PRO A 318 -14.15 -5.95 0.36
CA PRO A 318 -12.81 -5.67 -0.15
C PRO A 318 -11.69 -6.07 0.81
N ARG A 319 -11.97 -6.25 2.10
CA ARG A 319 -10.96 -6.35 3.17
C ARG A 319 -11.20 -7.53 4.10
N VAL A 320 -10.13 -8.27 4.38
CA VAL A 320 -10.09 -9.40 5.32
C VAL A 320 -8.97 -9.18 6.34
N VAL A 321 -9.26 -9.41 7.61
CA VAL A 321 -8.29 -9.28 8.71
C VAL A 321 -8.29 -10.59 9.50
N MET A 322 -7.11 -11.15 9.76
CA MET A 322 -6.98 -12.45 10.42
C MET A 322 -5.84 -12.51 11.44
N ALA A 323 -5.98 -13.37 12.45
CA ALA A 323 -5.03 -13.47 13.56
C ALA A 323 -3.97 -14.56 13.36
N TRP A 324 -4.31 -15.68 12.73
CA TRP A 324 -3.39 -16.82 12.62
C TRP A 324 -3.56 -17.52 11.26
N ARG A 325 -2.46 -17.72 10.54
CA ARG A 325 -2.43 -18.60 9.36
C ARG A 325 -2.76 -20.03 9.74
N GLU A 326 -3.55 -20.72 8.92
CA GLU A 326 -3.88 -22.11 9.19
C GLU A 326 -2.59 -22.93 9.10
N PRO A 327 -2.16 -23.59 10.19
CA PRO A 327 -0.96 -24.42 10.13
C PRO A 327 -1.22 -25.63 9.23
N SER A 328 -0.18 -26.17 8.60
CA SER A 328 -0.23 -27.37 7.74
C SER A 328 -0.53 -28.67 8.52
N LEU A 329 -1.51 -28.66 9.41
CA LEU A 329 -2.01 -29.81 10.17
C LEU A 329 -3.08 -30.58 9.38
N PHE A 330 -3.75 -29.93 8.41
CA PHE A 330 -4.85 -30.53 7.65
C PHE A 330 -4.73 -30.34 6.12
N VAL A 331 -4.36 -29.15 5.64
CA VAL A 331 -4.11 -28.80 4.23
C VAL A 331 -3.07 -27.66 4.19
N GLU A 332 -2.29 -27.51 3.11
CA GLU A 332 -1.59 -26.24 2.88
C GLU A 332 -2.63 -25.18 2.48
N ALA A 333 -2.98 -24.31 3.41
CA ALA A 333 -3.90 -23.22 3.13
C ALA A 333 -3.23 -22.16 2.25
N GLU A 334 -3.94 -21.75 1.20
CA GLU A 334 -3.55 -20.67 0.28
C GLU A 334 -4.62 -19.56 0.31
N GLY A 335 -5.34 -19.42 1.42
CA GLY A 335 -6.48 -18.52 1.53
C GLY A 335 -6.05 -17.06 1.39
N VAL A 336 -4.98 -16.69 2.10
CA VAL A 336 -4.38 -15.36 1.99
C VAL A 336 -3.94 -15.06 0.55
N GLU A 337 -3.28 -16.03 -0.10
CA GLU A 337 -2.75 -15.89 -1.45
C GLU A 337 -3.87 -15.72 -2.47
N GLN A 338 -4.93 -16.55 -2.40
CA GLN A 338 -6.10 -16.46 -3.28
C GLN A 338 -6.87 -15.15 -3.09
N LEU A 339 -7.10 -14.73 -1.85
CA LEU A 339 -7.76 -13.44 -1.55
C LEU A 339 -6.94 -12.26 -2.10
N THR A 340 -5.62 -12.28 -1.88
CA THR A 340 -4.73 -11.21 -2.34
C THR A 340 -4.64 -11.16 -3.86
N ALA A 341 -4.52 -12.32 -4.52
CA ALA A 341 -4.48 -12.43 -5.98
C ALA A 341 -5.78 -11.92 -6.65
N ALA A 342 -6.92 -12.11 -5.98
CA ALA A 342 -8.20 -11.56 -6.41
C ALA A 342 -8.41 -10.07 -6.02
N GLY A 343 -7.38 -9.40 -5.53
CA GLY A 343 -7.39 -7.97 -5.23
C GLY A 343 -7.98 -7.59 -3.88
N ARG A 344 -8.24 -8.55 -2.97
CA ARG A 344 -8.68 -8.25 -1.60
C ARG A 344 -7.50 -7.76 -0.76
N GLN A 345 -7.74 -6.79 0.11
CA GLN A 345 -6.77 -6.40 1.12
C GLN A 345 -6.80 -7.42 2.26
N VAL A 346 -5.69 -8.11 2.51
CA VAL A 346 -5.55 -9.04 3.63
C VAL A 346 -4.58 -8.46 4.67
N ILE A 347 -5.03 -8.38 5.92
CA ILE A 347 -4.22 -7.91 7.06
C ILE A 347 -4.02 -9.07 8.04
N GLU A 348 -2.77 -9.39 8.32
CA GLU A 348 -2.40 -10.43 9.27
C GLU A 348 -2.00 -9.78 10.60
N VAL A 349 -2.55 -10.28 11.71
CA VAL A 349 -2.31 -9.78 13.07
C VAL A 349 -1.71 -10.90 13.93
N PRO A 350 -0.48 -11.35 13.64
CA PRO A 350 0.15 -12.50 14.30
C PRO A 350 0.32 -12.29 15.81
N ALA A 351 0.32 -11.05 16.29
CA ALA A 351 0.32 -10.71 17.72
C ALA A 351 -0.88 -11.32 18.49
N LEU A 352 -1.99 -11.64 17.81
CA LEU A 352 -3.16 -12.28 18.40
C LEU A 352 -3.20 -13.80 18.21
N ALA A 353 -2.24 -14.39 17.48
CA ALA A 353 -2.26 -15.81 17.15
C ALA A 353 -2.26 -16.73 18.37
N ALA A 354 -1.60 -16.32 19.48
CA ALA A 354 -1.59 -17.09 20.72
C ALA A 354 -2.98 -17.24 21.35
N ASP A 355 -3.83 -16.21 21.22
CA ASP A 355 -5.21 -16.25 21.73
C ASP A 355 -6.06 -17.24 20.90
N VAL A 356 -5.84 -17.29 19.58
CA VAL A 356 -6.50 -18.26 18.67
C VAL A 356 -6.06 -19.69 19.00
N ARG A 357 -4.75 -19.91 19.20
CA ARG A 357 -4.20 -21.24 19.52
C ARG A 357 -4.72 -21.77 20.84
N ARG A 358 -4.89 -20.89 21.85
CA ARG A 358 -5.46 -21.26 23.14
C ARG A 358 -6.88 -21.86 23.01
N ALA A 359 -7.73 -21.25 22.18
CA ALA A 359 -9.07 -21.77 21.88
C ALA A 359 -9.07 -23.11 21.10
N ASN A 360 -7.92 -23.51 20.54
CA ASN A 360 -7.75 -24.66 19.67
C ASN A 360 -6.82 -25.75 20.24
N THR A 361 -6.50 -25.69 21.53
CA THR A 361 -5.60 -26.64 22.22
C THR A 361 -6.12 -28.08 22.27
N HIS A 362 -7.40 -28.31 21.96
CA HIS A 362 -7.97 -29.66 21.81
C HIS A 362 -7.45 -30.39 20.57
N LEU A 363 -6.85 -29.68 19.60
CA LEU A 363 -6.31 -30.27 18.39
C LEU A 363 -4.86 -30.74 18.58
N PRO A 364 -4.49 -31.90 18.01
CA PRO A 364 -3.12 -32.38 18.04
C PRO A 364 -2.14 -31.37 17.43
N GLY A 365 -1.04 -31.09 18.12
CA GLY A 365 0.04 -30.23 17.61
C GLY A 365 -0.16 -28.72 17.81
N VAL A 366 -1.35 -28.27 18.26
CA VAL A 366 -1.59 -26.85 18.56
C VAL A 366 -1.08 -26.52 19.96
N ARG A 367 -0.09 -25.62 20.05
CA ARG A 367 0.46 -25.11 21.32
C ARG A 367 0.08 -23.63 21.49
N PRO A 368 -0.29 -23.18 22.71
CA PRO A 368 -0.66 -21.78 22.95
C PRO A 368 0.44 -20.80 22.55
#